data_AF-A0A0A8ZC30-F1
#
_entry.id   AF-A0A0A8ZC30-F1
#
_cell.length_a   1.000
_cell.length_b   1.000
_cell.length_c   1.000
_cell.angle_alpha   90.00
_cell.angle_beta   90.00
_cell.angle_gamma   90.00
#
_symmetry.space_group_name_H-M   'P 1'
#
loop_
_entity.id
_entity.type
_entity.pdbx_description
1 polymer ?
#
loop_
_entity_poly.entity_id
_entity_poly.type
_entity_poly.pdbx_seq_one_letter_code
_entity_poly.pdbx_strand_id
1 'polypeptide(L)' 'MMKKKKGRIINIASVVGLTGNAGQTNYAAAKAGVIGFTKTVAREYAIRNINVSTSFDS' A
#
# COMPACT_ATOMS: atom_id res chain seq x y z
N MET A 1 -9.59 16.89 -16.87
CA MET A 1 -8.23 17.33 -16.50
C MET A 1 -8.04 17.12 -15.00
N MET A 2 -7.08 16.30 -14.53
CA MET A 2 -6.73 16.27 -13.10
C MET A 2 -6.21 17.65 -12.69
N LYS A 3 -6.89 18.32 -11.75
CA LYS A 3 -6.59 19.71 -11.36
C LYS A 3 -5.23 19.90 -10.65
N LYS A 4 -4.65 18.84 -10.08
CA LYS A 4 -3.35 18.89 -9.39
C LYS A 4 -2.37 17.90 -10.01
N LYS A 5 -1.19 18.39 -10.43
CA LYS A 5 -0.07 17.62 -11.02
C LYS A 5 0.88 17.01 -9.97
N LYS A 6 0.43 16.88 -8.72
CA LYS A 6 1.20 16.31 -7.61
C LYS A 6 0.23 15.79 -6.55
N GLY A 7 0.54 14.63 -5.96
CA GLY A 7 -0.28 14.05 -4.92
C GLY A 7 0.46 13.01 -4.09
N ARG A 8 -0.14 12.61 -2.98
CA ARG A 8 0.33 11.50 -2.15
C ARG A 8 -0.85 10.62 -1.75
N ILE A 9 -0.67 9.31 -1.84
CA ILE A 9 -1.62 8.30 -1.38
C ILE A 9 -0.91 7.45 -0.33
N ILE A 10 -1.51 7.33 0.86
CA ILE A 10 -0.98 6.51 1.95
C ILE A 10 -1.98 5.39 2.23
N ASN A 11 -1.55 4.15 2.01
CA ASN A 11 -2.30 2.96 2.40
C ASN A 11 -1.84 2.51 3.79
N ILE A 12 -2.76 1.91 4.56
CA ILE A 12 -2.44 1.37 5.89
C ILE A 12 -2.40 -0.16 5.81
N ALA A 13 -1.20 -0.72 5.89
CA ALA A 13 -1.00 -2.15 6.05
C ALA A 13 -0.59 -2.49 7.49
N SER A 14 -0.12 -3.72 7.69
CA SER A 14 0.25 -4.27 9.00
C SER A 14 1.53 -5.06 8.86
N VAL A 15 2.35 -5.08 9.91
CA VAL A 15 3.56 -5.92 9.97
C VAL A 15 3.20 -7.39 9.75
N VAL A 16 1.99 -7.80 10.17
CA VAL A 16 1.45 -9.15 9.93
C VAL A 16 1.35 -9.48 8.43
N GLY A 17 1.20 -8.49 7.55
CA GLY A 17 1.23 -8.70 6.09
C GLY A 17 2.62 -9.01 5.54
N LEU A 18 3.68 -8.82 6.33
CA LEU A 18 5.06 -9.17 5.98
C LEU A 18 5.50 -10.48 6.68
N THR A 19 5.22 -10.60 7.97
CA THR A 19 5.72 -11.71 8.80
C THR A 19 4.75 -12.87 8.88
N GLY A 20 3.45 -12.61 8.70
CA GLY A 20 2.39 -13.51 9.13
C GLY A 20 2.20 -13.51 10.65
N ASN A 21 1.06 -14.05 11.09
CA ASN A 21 0.78 -14.33 12.50
C ASN A 21 -0.20 -15.51 12.60
N ALA A 22 0.03 -16.41 13.56
CA ALA A 22 -0.81 -17.59 13.75
C ALA A 22 -2.25 -17.18 14.11
N GLY A 23 -3.23 -17.84 13.50
CA GLY A 23 -4.65 -17.49 13.66
C GLY A 23 -5.12 -16.26 12.86
N GLN A 24 -4.23 -15.60 12.12
CA GLN A 24 -4.54 -14.38 11.35
C GLN A 24 -4.36 -14.56 9.83
N THR A 25 -4.55 -15.76 9.28
CA THR A 25 -4.32 -16.07 7.87
C THR A 25 -5.02 -15.09 6.92
N ASN A 26 -6.31 -14.82 7.14
CA ASN A 26 -7.09 -13.90 6.28
C ASN A 26 -6.59 -12.45 6.40
N TYR A 27 -6.21 -12.04 7.61
CA TYR A 27 -5.71 -10.70 7.87
C TYR A 27 -4.32 -10.49 7.26
N ALA A 28 -3.42 -11.47 7.41
CA ALA A 28 -2.10 -11.48 6.79
C ALA A 28 -2.21 -11.42 5.26
N ALA A 29 -3.08 -12.24 4.66
CA ALA A 29 -3.32 -12.24 3.22
C ALA A 29 -3.85 -10.87 2.72
N ALA A 30 -4.83 -10.30 3.41
CA ALA A 30 -5.39 -8.99 3.06
C ALA A 30 -4.33 -7.88 3.14
N LYS A 31 -3.54 -7.83 4.22
CA LYS A 31 -2.53 -6.79 4.43
C LYS A 31 -1.32 -6.97 3.49
N ALA A 32 -0.94 -8.21 3.16
CA ALA A 32 0.03 -8.50 2.10
C ALA A 32 -0.47 -8.01 0.73
N GLY A 33 -1.77 -8.19 0.45
CA GLY A 33 -2.43 -7.67 -0.76
C GLY A 33 -2.32 -6.15 -0.86
N VAL A 34 -2.55 -5.42 0.23
CA VAL A 34 -2.37 -3.95 0.27
C VAL A 34 -0.92 -3.55 -0.01
N ILE A 35 0.06 -4.27 0.52
CA ILE A 35 1.49 -4.01 0.27
C ILE A 35 1.81 -4.20 -1.22
N GLY A 36 1.33 -5.29 -1.84
CA GLY A 36 1.50 -5.55 -3.27
C GLY A 36 0.83 -4.49 -4.13
N PHE A 37 -0.42 -4.14 -3.81
CA PHE A 37 -1.20 -3.09 -4.47
C PHE A 37 -0.45 -1.75 -4.46
N THR A 38 0.02 -1.30 -3.29
CA THR A 38 0.79 -0.04 -3.19
C THR A 38 2.01 -0.06 -4.11
N LYS A 39 2.78 -1.16 -4.15
CA LYS A 39 3.98 -1.25 -5.00
C LYS A 39 3.63 -1.08 -6.49
N THR A 40 2.56 -1.72 -6.94
CA THR A 40 2.10 -1.62 -8.32
C THR A 40 1.61 -0.21 -8.65
N VAL A 41 0.71 0.36 -7.83
CA VAL A 41 0.16 1.70 -8.06
C VAL A 41 1.25 2.78 -7.97
N ALA A 42 2.22 2.64 -7.07
CA ALA A 42 3.35 3.57 -6.98
C ALA A 42 4.11 3.65 -8.32
N ARG A 43 4.32 2.52 -9.00
CA ARG A 43 4.99 2.47 -10.31
C ARG A 43 4.12 3.07 -11.41
N GLU A 44 2.84 2.74 -11.44
CA GLU A 44 1.89 3.24 -12.46
C GLU A 44 1.67 4.76 -12.39
N TYR A 45 1.72 5.32 -11.18
CA TYR A 45 1.41 6.73 -10.94
C TYR A 45 2.64 7.61 -10.73
N ALA A 46 3.86 7.04 -10.71
CA ALA A 46 5.11 7.79 -10.63
C ALA A 46 5.24 8.84 -11.75
N ILE A 47 4.88 8.48 -13.00
CA ILE A 47 4.92 9.40 -14.15
C ILE A 47 3.97 10.61 -14.01
N ARG A 48 2.97 10.49 -13.12
CA ARG A 48 2.00 11.55 -12.81
C ARG A 48 2.40 12.38 -11.59
N ASN A 49 3.62 12.19 -11.08
CA ASN A 49 4.14 12.84 -9.87
C ASN A 49 3.25 12.60 -8.64
N ILE A 50 2.68 11.40 -8.55
CA ILE A 50 1.90 10.94 -7.40
C ILE A 50 2.73 9.91 -6.65
N ASN A 51 3.02 10.21 -5.39
CA ASN A 51 3.76 9.30 -4.52
C ASN A 51 2.75 8.39 -3.79
N VAL A 52 2.90 7.08 -3.95
CA VAL A 52 2.04 6.10 -3.28
C VAL A 52 2.91 5.25 -2.37
N SER A 53 2.56 5.19 -1.09
CA SER A 53 3.32 4.42 -0.09
C SER A 53 2.40 3.75 0.92
N THR A 54 2.95 2.80 1.66
CA THR A 54 2.24 2.08 2.72
C THR A 54 2.87 2.43 4.07
N SER A 55 2.03 2.70 5.07
CA SER A 55 2.41 2.74 6.48
C SER A 55 1.95 1.47 7.18
N PHE A 56 2.67 1.03 8.20
CA PHE A 56 2.34 -0.15 8.98
C PHE A 56 1.70 0.26 10.30
N ASP A 57 0.56 -0.34 10.65
CA ASP A 57 0.06 -0.31 12.01
C ASP A 57 1.01 -1.10 12.92
N SER A 58 1.31 -0.50 14.08
CA SER A 58 2.19 -1.03 15.13
C SER A 58 1.45 -1.98 16.05
#